data_AF-A0A7S1V1Z8-F1
#
_entry.id   AF-A0A7S1V1Z8-F1
#
_cell.length_a   1.000
_cell.length_b   1.000
_cell.length_c   1.000
_cell.angle_alpha   90.00
_cell.angle_beta   90.00
_cell.angle_gamma   90.00
#
_symmetry.space_group_name_H-M   'P 1'
#
loop_
_entity.id
_entity.type
_entity.pdbx_description
1 polymer ?
#
loop_
_entity_poly.entity_id
_entity_poly.type
_entity_poly.pdbx_seq_one_letter_code
_entity_poly.pdbx_strand_id
1 'polypeptide(L)'
;KKLKRAKSPPVPLAKLTEIHMSRAADQVVVLKFEAPLRDLVLDLGVATAAQAADRLQHFVMFLLSHCKESGWGEPDVVFADRIDYNNSRTDQKPVTPNGSLSFGPEPAGAPAPLVWPAVAVAKGPAHQNAV
;
A
#
# COMPACT_ATOMS: atom_id res chain seq x y z
N LYS A 1 -1.20 12.47 -36.44
CA LYS A 1 -0.26 12.75 -35.33
C LYS A 1 -0.49 11.73 -34.20
N LYS A 2 0.40 10.77 -33.98
CA LYS A 2 0.29 9.81 -32.85
C LYS A 2 0.82 10.48 -31.59
N LEU A 3 -0.01 10.64 -30.55
CA LEU A 3 0.41 11.11 -29.23
C LEU A 3 1.42 10.08 -28.67
N LYS A 4 2.70 10.45 -28.58
CA LYS A 4 3.68 9.66 -27.83
C LYS A 4 3.28 9.76 -26.36
N ARG A 5 2.75 8.67 -25.78
CA ARG A 5 2.53 8.57 -24.33
C ARG A 5 3.88 8.78 -23.67
N ALA A 6 4.08 9.92 -23.01
CA ALA A 6 5.25 10.13 -22.18
C ALA A 6 5.27 9.01 -21.14
N LYS A 7 6.32 8.16 -21.16
CA LYS A 7 6.53 7.18 -20.10
C LYS A 7 6.69 8.00 -18.82
N SER A 8 5.72 7.87 -17.92
CA SER A 8 5.86 8.47 -16.59
C SER A 8 7.11 7.88 -15.95
N PRO A 9 7.94 8.70 -15.27
CA PRO A 9 9.10 8.17 -14.57
C PRO A 9 8.66 7.08 -13.58
N PRO A 10 9.47 6.04 -13.37
CA PRO A 10 9.17 5.01 -12.39
C PRO A 10 8.99 5.64 -11.01
N VAL A 11 8.02 5.13 -10.24
CA VAL A 11 7.75 5.62 -8.89
C VAL A 11 8.81 5.04 -7.94
N PRO A 12 9.58 5.88 -7.23
CA PRO A 12 10.62 5.38 -6.34
C PRO A 12 9.99 4.75 -5.09
N LEU A 13 10.24 3.47 -4.88
CA LEU A 13 9.76 2.73 -3.70
C LEU A 13 10.39 3.23 -2.40
N ALA A 14 11.53 3.93 -2.45
CA ALA A 14 12.14 4.59 -1.30
C ALA A 14 11.26 5.66 -0.62
N LYS A 15 10.18 6.08 -1.29
CA LYS A 15 9.21 7.05 -0.77
C LYS A 15 7.90 6.39 -0.35
N LEU A 16 7.82 5.06 -0.35
CA LEU A 16 6.65 4.32 0.14
C LEU A 16 6.62 4.40 1.67
N THR A 17 5.50 4.86 2.22
CA THR A 17 5.32 5.03 3.67
C THR A 17 4.41 3.97 4.25
N GLU A 18 3.31 3.65 3.57
CA GLU A 18 2.30 2.73 4.08
C GLU A 18 1.70 1.87 2.95
N ILE A 19 1.26 0.67 3.30
CA ILE A 19 0.57 -0.28 2.44
C ILE A 19 -0.79 -0.53 3.08
N HIS A 20 -1.85 -0.05 2.44
CA HIS A 20 -3.21 -0.18 2.95
C HIS A 20 -3.93 -1.32 2.23
N MET A 21 -4.61 -2.14 3.02
CA MET A 21 -5.31 -3.34 2.58
C MET A 21 -6.67 -3.45 3.26
N SER A 22 -7.61 -4.13 2.61
CA SER A 22 -8.88 -4.49 3.23
C SER A 22 -8.71 -5.66 4.19
N ARG A 23 -9.59 -5.73 5.21
CA ARG A 23 -9.68 -6.87 6.15
C ARG A 23 -10.39 -8.08 5.56
N ALA A 24 -11.34 -7.87 4.65
CA ALA A 24 -12.27 -8.89 4.19
C ALA A 24 -11.79 -9.72 2.99
N ALA A 25 -10.54 -9.49 2.56
CA ALA A 25 -9.94 -9.97 1.30
C ALA A 25 -10.45 -9.23 0.06
N ASP A 26 -9.63 -8.30 -0.41
CA ASP A 26 -9.87 -7.57 -1.64
C ASP A 26 -8.62 -7.58 -2.52
N GLN A 27 -8.84 -7.66 -3.82
CA GLN A 27 -7.81 -7.73 -4.86
C GLN A 27 -6.99 -6.43 -4.96
N VAL A 28 -7.33 -5.44 -4.13
CA VAL A 28 -6.86 -4.08 -4.22
C VAL A 28 -5.94 -3.76 -3.06
N VAL A 29 -4.77 -3.21 -3.38
CA VAL A 29 -3.83 -2.62 -2.42
C VAL A 29 -3.63 -1.15 -2.74
N VAL A 30 -3.56 -0.33 -1.70
CA VAL A 30 -3.24 1.09 -1.84
C VAL A 30 -1.87 1.35 -1.25
N LEU A 31 -0.93 1.76 -2.10
CA LEU A 31 0.41 2.15 -1.70
C LEU A 31 0.44 3.65 -1.45
N LYS A 32 0.82 4.04 -0.24
CA LYS A 32 0.93 5.43 0.20
C LYS A 32 2.36 5.91 0.03
N PHE A 33 2.55 7.01 -0.68
CA PHE A 33 3.88 7.59 -0.88
C PHE A 33 4.03 8.93 -0.18
N GLU A 34 5.25 9.34 0.11
CA GLU A 34 5.53 10.71 0.54
C GLU A 34 5.21 11.71 -0.60
N ALA A 35 4.76 12.91 -0.24
CA ALA A 35 4.64 14.00 -1.22
C ALA A 35 6.01 14.28 -1.90
N PRO A 36 6.05 14.64 -3.18
CA PRO A 36 4.92 14.98 -4.06
C PRO A 36 4.37 13.79 -4.86
N LEU A 37 4.68 12.54 -4.46
CA LEU A 37 4.24 11.36 -5.18
C LEU A 37 2.76 11.06 -4.90
N ARG A 38 2.13 10.43 -5.90
CA ARG A 38 0.74 10.00 -5.81
C ARG A 38 0.67 8.68 -5.07
N ASP A 39 -0.39 8.51 -4.30
CA ASP A 39 -0.79 7.18 -3.84
C ASP A 39 -1.14 6.32 -5.07
N LEU A 40 -0.79 5.05 -5.02
CA LEU A 40 -1.09 4.09 -6.08
C LEU A 40 -2.16 3.12 -5.60
N VAL A 41 -3.24 3.00 -6.37
CA VAL A 41 -4.25 1.96 -6.20
C VAL A 41 -3.93 0.86 -7.21
N LEU A 42 -3.62 -0.33 -6.72
CA LEU A 42 -3.29 -1.49 -7.54
C LEU A 42 -4.36 -2.55 -7.35
N ASP A 43 -4.98 -2.95 -8.46
CA ASP A 43 -5.84 -4.13 -8.54
C ASP A 43 -5.02 -5.28 -9.12
N LEU A 44 -4.91 -6.38 -8.38
CA LEU A 44 -4.13 -7.56 -8.76
C LEU A 44 -4.86 -8.47 -9.77
N GLY A 45 -6.11 -8.16 -10.13
CA GLY A 45 -6.81 -8.75 -11.28
C GLY A 45 -6.98 -10.26 -11.19
N VAL A 46 -7.51 -10.74 -10.07
CA VAL A 46 -7.60 -12.17 -9.74
C VAL A 46 -9.03 -12.67 -9.92
N ALA A 47 -9.18 -13.88 -10.46
CA ALA A 47 -10.50 -14.39 -10.81
C ALA A 47 -11.33 -14.81 -9.59
N THR A 48 -10.69 -15.15 -8.46
CA THR A 48 -11.34 -15.68 -7.27
C THR A 48 -10.77 -15.07 -5.98
N ALA A 49 -11.58 -15.01 -4.93
CA ALA A 49 -11.20 -14.45 -3.63
C ALA A 49 -10.03 -15.22 -2.97
N ALA A 50 -9.99 -16.56 -3.10
CA ALA A 50 -8.89 -17.36 -2.56
C ALA A 50 -7.55 -17.04 -3.23
N GLN A 51 -7.54 -16.91 -4.57
CA GLN A 51 -6.33 -16.50 -5.30
C GLN A 51 -5.94 -15.06 -5.01
N ALA A 52 -6.91 -14.21 -4.64
CA ALA A 52 -6.66 -12.84 -4.26
C ALA A 52 -5.85 -12.72 -2.99
N ALA A 53 -6.26 -13.42 -1.94
CA ALA A 53 -5.56 -13.41 -0.66
C ALA A 53 -4.10 -13.83 -0.82
N ASP A 54 -3.85 -14.96 -1.50
CA ASP A 54 -2.49 -15.48 -1.70
C ASP A 54 -1.60 -14.54 -2.52
N ARG A 55 -2.10 -14.02 -3.64
CA ARG A 55 -1.30 -13.12 -4.50
C ARG A 55 -1.03 -11.79 -3.84
N LEU A 56 -2.02 -11.25 -3.14
CA LEU A 56 -1.88 -10.02 -2.39
C LEU A 56 -0.86 -10.18 -1.27
N GLN A 57 -0.94 -11.30 -0.54
CA GLN A 57 0.03 -11.64 0.49
C GLN A 57 1.45 -11.73 -0.08
N HIS A 58 1.64 -12.49 -1.15
CA HIS A 58 2.93 -12.61 -1.82
C HIS A 58 3.46 -11.27 -2.32
N PHE A 59 2.60 -10.44 -2.91
CA PHE A 59 2.98 -9.12 -3.42
C PHE A 59 3.50 -8.22 -2.30
N VAL A 60 2.77 -8.11 -1.19
CA VAL A 60 3.16 -7.26 -0.07
C VAL A 60 4.39 -7.82 0.64
N MET A 61 4.49 -9.14 0.84
CA MET A 61 5.68 -9.76 1.40
C MET A 61 6.93 -9.48 0.55
N PHE A 62 6.82 -9.58 -0.78
CA PHE A 62 7.91 -9.23 -1.68
C PHE A 62 8.29 -7.74 -1.55
N LEU A 63 7.30 -6.85 -1.49
CA LEU A 63 7.53 -5.42 -1.36
C LEU A 63 8.26 -5.07 -0.06
N LEU A 64 7.83 -5.66 1.06
CA LEU A 64 8.47 -5.49 2.37
C LEU A 64 9.90 -6.01 2.37
N SER A 65 10.14 -7.22 1.86
CA SER A 65 11.49 -7.79 1.75
C SER A 65 12.39 -6.90 0.89
N HIS A 66 11.89 -6.42 -0.24
CA HIS A 66 12.66 -5.56 -1.14
C HIS A 66 13.00 -4.21 -0.50
N CYS A 67 12.06 -3.58 0.20
CA CYS A 67 12.29 -2.35 0.96
C CYS A 67 13.35 -2.55 2.06
N LYS A 68 13.30 -3.68 2.76
CA LYS A 68 14.27 -4.05 3.79
C LYS A 68 15.68 -4.27 3.22
N GLU A 69 15.79 -5.08 2.17
CA GLU A 69 17.07 -5.37 1.50
C GLU A 69 17.71 -4.11 0.90
N SER A 70 16.89 -3.16 0.46
CA SER A 70 17.34 -1.89 -0.13
C SER A 70 17.66 -0.81 0.91
N GLY A 71 17.37 -1.05 2.20
CA GLY A 71 17.60 -0.08 3.28
C GLY A 71 16.67 1.14 3.24
N TRP A 72 15.50 1.02 2.59
CA TRP A 72 14.57 2.15 2.39
C TRP A 72 13.59 2.38 3.55
N GLY A 73 13.70 1.60 4.61
CA GLY A 73 12.70 1.53 5.67
C GLY A 73 11.58 0.55 5.32
N GLU A 74 11.03 -0.11 6.32
CA GLU A 74 9.90 -1.01 6.15
C GLU A 74 8.60 -0.18 6.22
N PRO A 75 7.77 -0.14 5.17
CA PRO A 75 6.51 0.59 5.20
C PRO A 75 5.50 -0.10 6.13
N ASP A 76 4.64 0.68 6.76
CA ASP A 76 3.62 0.15 7.65
C ASP A 76 2.49 -0.53 6.86
N VAL A 77 2.05 -1.72 7.30
CA VAL A 77 0.90 -2.42 6.72
C VAL A 77 -0.35 -2.11 7.55
N VAL A 78 -1.34 -1.48 6.93
CA VAL A 78 -2.56 -1.00 7.60
C VAL A 78 -3.78 -1.72 7.03
N PHE A 79 -4.59 -2.32 7.90
CA PHE A 79 -5.84 -2.98 7.54
C PHE A 79 -7.05 -2.12 7.92
N ALA A 80 -7.80 -1.66 6.92
CA ALA A 80 -8.92 -0.75 7.11
C ALA A 80 -10.13 -1.11 6.23
N ASP A 81 -11.33 -0.87 6.75
CA ASP A 81 -12.60 -1.04 6.01
C ASP A 81 -12.84 0.11 5.01
N ARG A 82 -12.14 1.22 5.22
CA ARG A 82 -12.11 2.35 4.29
C ARG A 82 -10.68 2.84 4.14
N ILE A 83 -10.24 2.96 2.89
CA ILE A 83 -8.91 3.45 2.54
C ILE A 83 -9.08 4.74 1.72
N ASP A 84 -8.75 5.87 2.32
CA ASP A 84 -8.65 7.14 1.60
C ASP A 84 -7.33 7.19 0.80
N TYR A 85 -7.25 7.88 -0.33
CA TYR A 85 -6.04 8.00 -1.15
C TYR A 85 -5.94 9.32 -1.91
N ASN A 86 -4.69 9.72 -2.21
CA ASN A 86 -4.34 10.97 -2.88
C ASN A 86 -3.65 10.71 -4.22
N ASN A 87 -4.39 10.92 -5.32
CA ASN A 87 -3.89 10.74 -6.68
C ASN A 87 -3.35 12.06 -7.31
N SER A 88 -3.04 13.05 -6.48
CA SER A 88 -2.53 14.35 -6.91
C SER A 88 -1.01 14.44 -6.73
N ARG A 89 -0.32 15.10 -7.67
CA ARG A 89 1.10 15.47 -7.50
C ARG A 89 1.14 16.88 -6.93
N THR A 90 1.17 16.97 -5.61
CA THR A 90 1.22 18.25 -4.88
C THR A 90 2.35 18.17 -3.86
N ASP A 91 3.05 19.29 -3.64
CA ASP A 91 4.20 19.34 -2.70
C ASP A 91 3.82 18.97 -1.28
N GLN A 92 2.53 19.12 -0.93
CA GLN A 92 1.93 18.59 0.28
C GLN A 92 0.72 17.76 -0.09
N LYS A 93 0.50 16.63 0.60
CA LYS A 93 -0.74 15.86 0.43
C LYS A 93 -1.92 16.74 0.84
N PRO A 94 -3.00 16.78 0.03
CA PRO A 94 -4.18 17.52 0.42
C PRO A 94 -4.75 16.93 1.71
N VAL A 95 -5.19 17.83 2.61
CA VAL A 95 -5.84 17.45 3.88
C VAL A 95 -7.12 16.65 3.60
N THR A 96 -7.83 17.01 2.54
CA THR A 96 -8.98 16.25 2.05
C THR A 96 -8.53 15.23 1.00
N PRO A 97 -8.83 13.94 1.18
CA PRO A 97 -8.40 12.92 0.24
C PRO A 97 -9.07 13.08 -1.13
N ASN A 98 -8.33 12.78 -2.19
CA ASN A 98 -8.86 12.84 -3.56
C ASN A 98 -9.86 11.71 -3.88
N GLY A 99 -9.78 10.60 -3.16
CA GLY A 99 -10.67 9.47 -3.32
C GLY A 99 -10.66 8.56 -2.11
N SER A 100 -11.64 7.66 -2.05
CA SER A 100 -11.75 6.66 -0.99
C SER A 100 -12.25 5.35 -1.58
N LEU A 101 -11.70 4.24 -1.09
CA LEU A 101 -12.24 2.89 -1.28
C LEU A 101 -12.95 2.49 0.01
N SER A 102 -14.11 1.89 -0.11
CA SER A 102 -14.86 1.34 1.03
C SER A 102 -15.15 -0.12 0.74
N PHE A 103 -14.81 -0.97 1.70
CA PHE A 103 -14.99 -2.41 1.62
C PHE A 103 -16.23 -2.78 2.42
N GLY A 104 -16.97 -3.78 1.92
CA GLY A 104 -18.15 -4.27 2.62
C GLY A 104 -17.78 -4.92 3.96
N PRO A 105 -18.77 -5.11 4.86
CA PRO A 105 -18.54 -5.92 6.05
C PRO A 105 -18.04 -7.31 5.65
N GLU A 106 -17.10 -7.85 6.42
CA GLU A 106 -16.57 -9.19 6.22
C GLU A 106 -17.74 -10.19 6.10
N PRO A 107 -17.86 -10.95 5.00
CA PRO A 107 -18.97 -11.88 4.84
C PRO A 107 -18.91 -12.94 5.94
N ALA A 108 -20.05 -13.24 6.56
CA ALA A 108 -20.12 -14.24 7.62
C ALA A 108 -19.65 -15.61 7.09
N GLY A 109 -18.55 -16.13 7.65
CA GLY A 109 -17.88 -17.35 7.15
C GLY A 109 -16.73 -17.10 6.17
N ALA A 110 -16.26 -15.86 6.04
CA ALA A 110 -14.98 -15.55 5.41
C ALA A 110 -13.87 -16.40 6.04
N PRO A 111 -12.86 -16.83 5.24
CA PRO A 111 -11.65 -17.42 5.81
C PRO A 111 -11.09 -16.46 6.86
N ALA A 112 -10.50 -17.02 7.93
CA ALA A 112 -9.96 -16.23 9.04
C ALA A 112 -9.21 -15.00 8.54
N PRO A 113 -9.35 -13.83 9.20
CA PRO A 113 -8.71 -12.60 8.76
C PRO A 113 -7.24 -12.88 8.51
N LEU A 114 -6.71 -12.34 7.40
CA LEU A 114 -5.30 -12.50 7.00
C LEU A 114 -4.40 -12.19 8.21
N VAL A 115 -3.92 -13.24 8.88
CA VAL A 115 -2.98 -13.10 9.99
C VAL A 115 -1.63 -12.86 9.34
N TRP A 116 -1.25 -11.59 9.26
CA TRP A 116 0.09 -11.25 8.83
C TRP A 116 1.10 -11.85 9.82
N PRO A 117 2.19 -12.49 9.37
CA PRO A 117 3.25 -12.86 10.29
C PRO A 117 3.71 -11.59 10.99
N ALA A 118 3.81 -11.64 12.32
CA ALA A 118 4.37 -10.55 13.10
C ALA A 118 5.82 -10.36 12.64
N VAL A 119 6.04 -9.44 11.70
CA VAL A 119 7.37 -8.90 11.45
C VAL A 119 7.72 -8.21 12.75
N ALA A 120 8.65 -8.78 13.51
CA ALA A 120 9.09 -8.18 14.75
C ALA A 120 9.54 -6.74 14.44
N VAL A 121 8.70 -5.78 14.81
CA VAL A 121 9.01 -4.36 14.76
C VAL A 121 10.10 -4.13 15.80
N ALA A 122 11.34 -4.37 15.42
CA ALA A 122 12.46 -3.78 16.11
C ALA A 122 12.35 -2.29 15.82
N LYS A 123 11.74 -1.54 16.75
CA LYS A 123 11.87 -0.08 16.79
C LYS A 123 13.37 0.20 16.75
N GLY A 124 13.88 0.56 15.57
CA GLY A 124 15.21 1.12 15.44
C GLY A 124 15.31 2.35 16.35
N PRO A 125 16.50 2.66 16.87
CA PRO A 125 16.67 3.79 17.78
C PRO A 125 16.11 5.05 17.12
N ALA A 126 15.26 5.76 17.86
CA ALA A 126 14.71 7.04 17.42
C ALA A 126 15.88 7.96 17.06
N HIS A 127 16.01 8.30 15.78
CA HIS A 127 16.90 9.37 15.35
C HIS A 127 16.37 10.66 15.96
N GLN A 128 16.94 11.05 17.09
CA GLN A 128 16.80 12.39 17.64
C GLN A 128 17.54 13.34 16.69
N ASN A 129 16.79 13.96 15.77
CA ASN A 129 17.25 15.21 15.17
C ASN A 129 17.12 16.28 16.26
N ALA A 130 18.18 16.46 17.05
CA ALA A 130 18.42 17.67 17.81
C ALA A 130 19.02 18.71 16.86
N VAL A 131 18.31 19.81 16.68
CA VAL A 131 18.83 21.07 16.11
C VAL A 131 19.45 21.86 17.25
#